data_AF-A0A810JZN6-F1
#
_entry.id   AF-A0A810JZN6-F1
#
_cell.length_a   1.000
_cell.length_b   1.000
_cell.length_c   1.000
_cell.angle_alpha   90.00
_cell.angle_beta   90.00
_cell.angle_gamma   90.00
#
_symmetry.space_group_name_H-M   'P 1'
#
loop_
_entity.id
_entity.type
_entity.pdbx_description
1 polymer ?
#
loop_
_entity_poly.entity_id
_entity_poly.type
_entity_poly.pdbx_seq_one_letter_code
_entity_poly.pdbx_strand_id
1 'polypeptide(L)' 'MRDMTEAVKELKKMYPDVLNMTVDDFHEALKNAESEEERTFYLTLSSFVTRVDQKKVINQKDFKI' A
#
# COMPACT_ATOMS: atom_id res chain seq x y z
N MET A 1 -7.50 4.69 25.14
CA MET A 1 -7.94 5.53 23.99
C MET A 1 -6.84 6.42 23.42
N ARG A 2 -5.73 6.73 24.15
CA ARG A 2 -4.59 7.50 23.62
C ARG A 2 -3.76 6.75 22.55
N ASP A 3 -3.57 5.45 22.67
CA ASP A 3 -2.67 4.69 21.77
C ASP A 3 -3.20 4.56 20.33
N MET A 4 -4.52 4.44 20.17
CA MET A 4 -5.17 4.39 18.86
C MET A 4 -4.97 5.67 18.06
N THR A 5 -4.83 6.82 18.75
CA THR A 5 -4.65 8.12 18.10
C THR A 5 -3.25 8.27 17.52
N GLU A 6 -2.22 7.75 18.18
CA GLU A 6 -0.84 7.80 17.68
C GLU A 6 -0.60 6.79 16.55
N ALA A 7 -1.10 5.56 16.67
CA ALA A 7 -1.04 4.57 15.59
C ALA A 7 -1.71 5.10 14.30
N VAL A 8 -2.87 5.75 14.42
CA VAL A 8 -3.55 6.36 13.27
C VAL A 8 -2.76 7.53 12.67
N LYS A 9 -2.04 8.31 13.47
CA LYS A 9 -1.17 9.39 12.96
C LYS A 9 0.04 8.82 12.21
N GLU A 10 0.65 7.76 12.72
CA GLU A 10 1.77 7.09 12.06
C GLU A 10 1.34 6.47 10.73
N LEU A 11 0.21 5.76 10.70
CA LEU A 11 -0.36 5.22 9.46
C LEU A 11 -0.67 6.32 8.43
N LYS A 12 -1.20 7.46 8.87
CA LYS A 12 -1.46 8.61 7.98
C LYS A 12 -0.19 9.22 7.40
N LYS A 13 0.93 9.16 8.13
CA LYS A 13 2.24 9.62 7.62
C LYS A 13 2.82 8.66 6.61
N MET A 14 2.66 7.35 6.80
CA MET A 14 3.12 6.33 5.86
C MET A 14 2.29 6.26 4.58
N TYR A 15 1.01 6.65 4.65
CA TYR A 15 0.07 6.59 3.53
C TYR A 15 0.58 7.23 2.22
N PRO A 16 1.06 8.49 2.19
CA PRO A 16 1.61 9.09 0.98
C PRO A 16 2.86 8.37 0.47
N ASP A 17 3.73 7.90 1.37
CA ASP A 17 4.96 7.19 0.99
C ASP A 17 4.61 5.88 0.27
N VAL A 18 3.66 5.11 0.84
CA VAL A 18 3.14 3.87 0.24
C VAL A 18 2.49 4.11 -1.12
N LEU A 19 1.73 5.20 -1.29
CA LEU A 19 1.11 5.53 -2.58
C LEU A 19 2.11 5.92 -3.67
N ASN A 20 3.32 6.34 -3.30
CA ASN A 20 4.39 6.66 -4.23
C ASN A 20 5.31 5.47 -4.52
N MET A 21 5.12 4.34 -3.84
CA MET A 21 5.90 3.13 -4.10
C MET A 21 5.52 2.54 -5.47
N THR A 22 6.56 2.21 -6.24
CA THR A 22 6.46 1.51 -7.50
C THR A 22 6.36 0.00 -7.29
N VAL A 23 6.02 -0.73 -8.36
CA VAL A 23 6.04 -2.20 -8.34
C VAL A 23 7.44 -2.73 -8.02
N ASP A 24 8.49 -2.06 -8.51
CA ASP A 24 9.87 -2.46 -8.26
C ASP A 24 10.26 -2.26 -6.79
N ASP A 25 9.80 -1.18 -6.15
CA ASP A 25 10.02 -0.95 -4.71
C ASP A 25 9.40 -2.08 -3.87
N PHE A 26 8.20 -2.57 -4.24
CA PHE A 26 7.57 -3.71 -3.58
C PHE A 26 8.32 -5.01 -3.83
N HIS A 27 8.83 -5.24 -5.04
CA HIS A 27 9.65 -6.42 -5.32
C HIS A 27 10.96 -6.43 -4.53
N GLU A 28 11.62 -5.28 -4.41
CA GLU A 28 12.83 -5.15 -3.61
C GLU A 28 12.54 -5.38 -2.11
N ALA A 29 11.47 -4.79 -1.58
CA ALA A 29 11.04 -5.01 -0.21
C ALA A 29 10.70 -6.48 0.07
N LEU A 30 10.00 -7.16 -0.86
CA LEU A 30 9.67 -8.59 -0.73
C LEU A 30 10.90 -9.49 -0.79
N LYS A 31 11.92 -9.12 -1.57
CA LYS A 31 13.18 -9.86 -1.68
C LYS A 31 14.01 -9.76 -0.40
N ASN A 32 13.95 -8.60 0.26
CA ASN A 32 14.71 -8.30 1.48
C ASN A 32 13.92 -8.57 2.77
N ALA A 33 12.70 -9.08 2.70
CA ALA A 33 11.91 -9.40 3.88
C ALA A 33 12.58 -10.50 4.72
N GLU A 34 12.79 -10.23 6.01
CA GLU A 34 13.47 -11.14 6.93
C GLU A 34 12.49 -12.07 7.65
N SER A 35 11.19 -11.78 7.59
CA SER A 35 10.14 -12.56 8.22
C SER A 35 8.89 -12.75 7.33
N GLU A 36 8.08 -13.75 7.67
CA GLU A 36 6.77 -13.95 7.03
C GLU A 36 5.81 -12.78 7.31
N GLU A 37 5.97 -12.12 8.45
CA GLU A 37 5.17 -10.95 8.85
C GLU A 37 5.48 -9.76 7.96
N GLU A 38 6.76 -9.47 7.72
CA GLU A 38 7.20 -8.42 6.79
C GLU A 38 6.76 -8.73 5.35
N ARG A 39 6.93 -9.99 4.92
CA ARG A 39 6.47 -10.42 3.60
C ARG A 39 4.96 -10.20 3.42
N THR A 40 4.17 -10.57 4.42
CA THR A 40 2.71 -10.38 4.43
C THR A 40 2.34 -8.89 4.39
N PHE A 41 3.08 -8.06 5.13
CA PHE A 41 2.89 -6.62 5.14
C PHE A 41 3.14 -6.01 3.75
N TYR A 42 4.27 -6.30 3.11
CA TYR A 42 4.57 -5.76 1.76
C TYR A 42 3.58 -6.24 0.70
N LEU A 43 3.12 -7.50 0.75
CA LEU A 43 2.06 -7.99 -0.14
C LEU A 43 0.74 -7.23 0.05
N THR A 44 0.41 -6.90 1.30
CA THR A 44 -0.80 -6.14 1.63
C THR A 44 -0.70 -4.71 1.09
N LEU A 45 0.45 -4.06 1.21
CA LEU A 45 0.69 -2.72 0.66
C LEU A 45 0.62 -2.70 -0.88
N SER A 46 1.26 -3.66 -1.55
CA SER A 46 1.21 -3.78 -3.01
C SER A 46 -0.22 -4.00 -3.53
N SER A 47 -0.99 -4.85 -2.84
CA SER A 47 -2.40 -5.08 -3.14
C SER A 47 -3.24 -3.81 -2.94
N PHE A 48 -2.95 -3.05 -1.89
CA PHE A 48 -3.63 -1.79 -1.60
C PHE A 48 -3.39 -0.75 -2.71
N VAL A 49 -2.15 -0.53 -3.12
CA VAL A 49 -1.79 0.40 -4.21
C VAL A 49 -2.48 0.01 -5.51
N THR A 50 -2.40 -1.27 -5.88
CA THR A 50 -3.07 -1.81 -7.07
C THR A 50 -4.59 -1.51 -7.06
N ARG A 51 -5.26 -1.70 -5.92
CA ARG A 51 -6.70 -1.39 -5.80
C ARG A 51 -6.99 0.10 -5.92
N VAL A 52 -6.14 0.96 -5.38
CA VAL A 52 -6.28 2.42 -5.50
C VAL A 52 -6.19 2.83 -6.98
N ASP A 53 -5.23 2.28 -7.72
CA ASP A 53 -5.06 2.59 -9.14
C ASP A 53 -6.19 2.02 -10.01
N GLN A 54 -6.62 0.78 -9.74
CA GLN A 54 -7.81 0.20 -10.38
C GLN A 54 -9.04 1.08 -10.17
N LYS A 55 -9.24 1.62 -8.96
CA LYS A 55 -10.35 2.53 -8.67
C LYS A 55 -10.25 3.83 -9.47
N LYS A 56 -9.04 4.37 -9.68
CA LYS A 56 -8.85 5.57 -10.53
C LYS A 56 -9.29 5.27 -11.97
N VAL A 57 -8.91 4.12 -12.51
CA VAL A 57 -9.26 3.70 -13.88
C VAL A 57 -10.76 3.44 -14.01
N ILE A 58 -11.36 2.68 -13.08
CA ILE A 58 -12.81 2.38 -13.09
C ILE A 58 -13.66 3.65 -12.99
N ASN A 59 -13.20 4.66 -12.24
CA ASN A 59 -13.90 5.93 -12.10
C ASN A 59 -13.70 6.88 -13.29
N GLN A 60 -12.92 6.51 -14.31
CA GLN A 60 -12.88 7.24 -15.57
C GLN A 60 -14.18 6.96 -16.34
N LYS A 61 -14.83 8.02 -16.85
CA LYS A 61 -16.18 7.98 -17.45
C LYS A 61 -16.36 6.97 -18.59
N ASP A 62 -15.28 6.50 -19.20
CA ASP A 62 -15.27 5.65 -20.39
C ASP A 62 -14.70 4.24 -20.15
N PHE A 63 -14.48 3.82 -18.89
CA PHE A 63 -13.99 2.47 -18.61
C PHE A 63 -15.05 1.41 -18.94
N LYS A 64 -14.78 0.54 -19.93
CA LYS A 64 -15.59 -0.62 -20.30
C LYS A 64 -14.70 -1.88 -20.27
N ILE A 65 -15.20 -2.95 -19.64
CA ILE A 65 -14.54 -4.27 -19.53
C ILE A 65 -14.86 -5.11 -20.76
#